data_AF-A0AAW2W8I2-F1
#
_entry.id   AF-A0AAW2W8I2-F1
#
_cell.length_a   1.000
_cell.length_b   1.000
_cell.length_c   1.000
_cell.angle_alpha   90.00
_cell.angle_beta   90.00
_cell.angle_gamma   90.00
#
_symmetry.space_group_name_H-M   'P 1'
#
loop_
_entity.id
_entity.type
_entity.pdbx_description
1 polymer ?
#
loop_
_entity_poly.entity_id
_entity_poly.type
_entity_poly.pdbx_seq_one_letter_code
_entity_poly.pdbx_strand_id
1 'polypeptide(L)'
;MQEAEWLRVTLHKWLDDEYCPEATNVEISRVAATSFYKSLVEKRTDLGEILLKMAVELESISYQESFHGAFSSANAAVNLIVERILQE
;
A
#
# COMPACT_ATOMS: atom_id res chain seq x y z
N MET A 1 0.99 -9.31 11.72
CA MET A 1 -0.46 -9.13 11.44
C MET A 1 -0.89 -7.71 11.74
N GLN A 2 -0.56 -7.15 12.91
CA GLN A 2 -0.86 -5.76 13.27
C GLN A 2 -0.34 -4.72 12.27
N GLU A 3 0.92 -4.84 11.83
CA GLU A 3 1.52 -3.92 10.84
C GLU A 3 0.80 -3.86 9.51
N ALA A 4 0.44 -5.03 8.96
CA ALA A 4 -0.28 -5.12 7.70
C ALA A 4 -1.71 -4.56 7.82
N GLU A 5 -2.41 -4.86 8.93
CA GLU A 5 -3.76 -4.35 9.15
C GLU A 5 -3.77 -2.83 9.36
N TRP A 6 -2.78 -2.31 10.09
CA TRP A 6 -2.58 -0.86 10.19
C TRP A 6 -2.36 -0.23 8.83
N LEU A 7 -1.51 -0.82 7.98
CA LEU A 7 -1.27 -0.28 6.64
C LEU A 7 -2.56 -0.28 5.82
N ARG A 8 -3.36 -1.35 5.91
CA ARG A 8 -4.65 -1.45 5.22
C ARG A 8 -5.58 -0.28 5.59
N VAL A 9 -5.78 -0.05 6.88
CA VAL A 9 -6.70 0.99 7.37
C VAL A 9 -6.16 2.39 7.05
N THR A 10 -4.87 2.61 7.29
CA THR A 10 -4.23 3.92 7.11
C THR A 10 -4.14 4.31 5.64
N LEU A 11 -3.71 3.38 4.77
CA LEU A 11 -3.62 3.63 3.34
C LEU A 11 -4.98 3.87 2.70
N HIS A 12 -6.01 3.10 3.09
CA HIS A 12 -7.37 3.33 2.59
C HIS A 12 -7.84 4.75 2.91
N LYS A 13 -7.68 5.16 4.17
CA LYS A 13 -8.04 6.51 4.58
C LYS A 13 -7.23 7.56 3.81
N TRP A 14 -5.92 7.37 3.68
CA TRP A 14 -5.06 8.30 2.97
C TRP A 14 -5.47 8.48 1.49
N LEU A 15 -5.81 7.39 0.81
CA LEU A 15 -6.28 7.43 -0.58
C LEU A 15 -7.62 8.17 -0.72
N ASP A 16 -8.54 7.94 0.20
CA ASP A 16 -9.84 8.63 0.25
C ASP A 16 -9.68 10.13 0.51
N ASP A 17 -8.74 10.51 1.37
CA ASP A 17 -8.43 11.90 1.73
C ASP A 17 -7.70 12.64 0.59
N GLU A 18 -6.77 11.98 -0.12
CA GLU A 18 -5.95 12.59 -1.19
C GLU A 18 -6.71 12.72 -2.52
N TYR A 19 -7.50 11.71 -2.90
CA TYR A 19 -8.15 11.66 -4.21
C TYR A 19 -9.66 11.86 -4.10
N CYS A 20 -10.35 10.79 -3.71
CA CYS A 20 -11.75 10.73 -3.32
C CYS A 20 -12.08 9.29 -2.95
N PRO A 21 -13.13 9.05 -2.13
CA PRO A 21 -13.57 7.69 -1.84
C PRO A 21 -13.99 6.92 -3.09
N GLU A 22 -13.36 5.77 -3.32
CA GLU A 22 -13.68 4.85 -4.42
C GLU A 22 -13.49 3.39 -4.02
N ALA A 23 -14.21 2.48 -4.69
CA ALA A 23 -14.09 1.04 -4.42
C ALA A 23 -12.66 0.52 -4.68
N THR A 24 -11.95 1.12 -5.64
CA THR A 24 -10.56 0.78 -5.97
C THR A 24 -9.63 1.01 -4.76
N ASN A 25 -9.85 2.04 -3.95
CA ASN A 25 -9.04 2.31 -2.74
C ASN A 25 -9.13 1.18 -1.70
N VAL A 26 -10.31 0.56 -1.58
CA VAL A 26 -10.51 -0.62 -0.74
C VAL A 26 -9.66 -1.78 -1.25
N GLU A 27 -9.63 -2.00 -2.56
CA GLU A 27 -8.84 -3.08 -3.15
C GLU A 27 -7.34 -2.83 -3.05
N ILE A 28 -6.89 -1.60 -3.34
CA ILE A 28 -5.50 -1.18 -3.23
C ILE A 28 -4.99 -1.39 -1.81
N SER A 29 -5.72 -0.89 -0.81
CA SER A 29 -5.31 -1.03 0.59
C SER A 29 -5.22 -2.50 1.03
N ARG A 30 -6.14 -3.34 0.57
CA ARG A 30 -6.12 -4.79 0.82
C ARG A 30 -4.91 -5.48 0.17
N VAL A 31 -4.61 -5.17 -1.10
CA VAL A 31 -3.49 -5.77 -1.84
C VAL A 31 -2.16 -5.28 -1.26
N ALA A 32 -2.00 -3.99 -1.01
CA ALA A 32 -0.80 -3.40 -0.40
C ALA A 32 -0.51 -3.99 0.99
N ALA A 33 -1.53 -4.12 1.85
CA ALA A 33 -1.40 -4.76 3.15
C ALA A 33 -0.98 -6.23 3.05
N THR A 34 -1.56 -6.97 2.10
CA THR A 34 -1.20 -8.37 1.84
C THR A 34 0.24 -8.47 1.34
N SER A 35 0.66 -7.58 0.45
CA SER A 35 2.02 -7.48 -0.06
C SER A 35 3.03 -7.26 1.07
N PHE A 36 2.75 -6.26 1.91
CA PHE A 36 3.58 -5.91 3.04
C PHE A 36 3.67 -7.06 4.04
N TYR A 37 2.55 -7.73 4.34
CA TYR A 37 2.54 -8.92 5.18
C TYR A 37 3.48 -10.02 4.65
N LYS A 38 3.43 -10.33 3.35
CA LYS A 38 4.32 -11.32 2.74
C LYS A 38 5.78 -10.90 2.88
N SER A 39 6.10 -9.64 2.61
CA SER A 39 7.46 -9.10 2.78
C SER A 39 7.97 -9.25 4.21
N LEU A 40 7.13 -8.96 5.22
CA LEU A 40 7.48 -9.14 6.63
C LEU A 40 7.73 -10.62 6.98
N VAL A 41 6.89 -11.53 6.49
CA VAL A 41 7.06 -12.99 6.68
C VAL A 41 8.35 -13.48 6.01
N GLU A 42 8.68 -12.94 4.83
CA GLU A 42 9.92 -13.21 4.09
C GLU A 42 11.15 -12.50 4.70
N LYS A 43 10.98 -11.76 5.81
CA LYS A 43 12.03 -10.94 6.45
C LYS A 43 12.71 -9.95 5.51
N ARG A 44 11.96 -9.44 4.53
CA ARG A 44 12.41 -8.36 3.65
C ARG A 44 12.35 -7.04 4.41
N THR A 45 13.48 -6.33 4.46
CA THR A 45 13.61 -5.04 5.15
C THR A 45 14.03 -3.92 4.20
N ASP A 46 14.45 -4.24 2.98
CA ASP A 46 14.78 -3.22 1.98
C ASP A 46 13.49 -2.59 1.44
N LEU A 47 13.36 -1.28 1.62
CA LEU A 47 12.16 -0.54 1.23
C LEU A 47 11.99 -0.48 -0.29
N GLY A 48 13.08 -0.51 -1.06
CA GLY A 48 13.04 -0.56 -2.52
C GLY A 48 12.47 -1.88 -3.02
N GLU A 49 12.91 -3.00 -2.44
CA GLU A 49 12.35 -4.32 -2.73
C GLU A 49 10.86 -4.41 -2.35
N ILE A 50 10.49 -3.89 -1.18
CA ILE A 50 9.09 -3.84 -0.73
C ILE A 50 8.24 -3.02 -1.70
N LEU A 51 8.72 -1.83 -2.10
CA LEU A 51 8.05 -0.95 -3.04
C LEU A 51 7.81 -1.64 -4.38
N LEU A 52 8.85 -2.21 -4.98
CA LEU A 52 8.76 -2.82 -6.31
C LEU A 52 7.87 -4.07 -6.30
N LYS A 53 7.99 -4.92 -5.26
CA LYS A 53 7.11 -6.08 -5.10
C LYS A 53 5.65 -5.65 -4.99
N MET A 54 5.37 -4.63 -4.18
CA MET A 54 4.01 -4.11 -4.00
C MET A 54 3.46 -3.48 -5.27
N ALA A 55 4.27 -2.70 -6.00
CA ALA A 55 3.87 -2.11 -7.27
C ALA A 55 3.43 -3.18 -8.28
N VAL A 56 4.22 -4.26 -8.42
CA VAL A 56 3.88 -5.40 -9.30
C VAL A 56 2.58 -6.09 -8.86
N GLU A 57 2.37 -6.32 -7.57
CA GLU A 57 1.13 -6.94 -7.10
C GLU A 57 -0.09 -6.03 -7.31
N LEU A 58 0.09 -4.71 -7.21
CA LEU A 58 -0.96 -3.71 -7.44
C LEU A 58 -1.35 -3.56 -8.91
N GLU A 59 -0.55 -4.03 -9.87
CA GLU A 59 -0.94 -4.10 -11.29
C GLU A 59 -2.10 -5.08 -11.55
N SER A 60 -2.43 -5.95 -10.59
CA SER A 60 -3.58 -6.85 -10.69
C SER A 60 -4.94 -6.15 -10.58
N ILE A 61 -4.97 -4.87 -10.20
CA ILE A 61 -6.18 -4.06 -10.00
C ILE A 61 -6.51 -3.27 -11.27
N SER A 62 -7.80 -3.07 -11.55
CA SER A 62 -8.24 -2.15 -12.60
C SER A 62 -8.30 -0.71 -12.08
N TYR A 63 -7.60 0.21 -12.76
CA TYR A 63 -7.58 1.65 -12.45
C TYR A 63 -8.35 2.50 -13.48
N GLN A 64 -9.17 1.88 -14.35
CA GLN A 64 -9.80 2.58 -15.48
C GLN A 64 -10.62 3.82 -15.08
N GLU A 65 -11.17 3.84 -13.87
CA GLU A 65 -11.97 4.95 -13.34
C GLU A 65 -11.26 5.71 -12.21
N SER A 66 -9.99 5.39 -11.94
CA SER A 66 -9.24 5.93 -10.80
C SER A 66 -8.27 7.05 -11.21
N PHE A 67 -8.03 7.99 -10.29
CA PHE A 67 -7.15 9.16 -10.52
C PHE A 67 -5.66 8.86 -10.39
N HIS A 68 -5.32 7.67 -9.91
CA HIS A 68 -3.97 7.22 -9.59
C HIS A 68 -3.77 5.79 -10.10
N GLY A 69 -2.53 5.31 -10.06
CA GLY A 69 -2.16 3.98 -10.55
C GLY A 69 -1.40 3.16 -9.51
N ALA A 70 -1.07 1.92 -9.90
CA ALA A 70 -0.39 0.95 -9.06
C ALA A 70 0.90 1.50 -8.42
N PHE A 71 1.75 2.18 -9.19
CA PHE A 71 3.01 2.72 -8.66
C PHE A 71 2.80 3.87 -7.68
N SER A 72 1.88 4.79 -7.97
CA SER A 72 1.54 5.89 -7.05
C SER A 72 0.97 5.36 -5.73
N SER A 73 0.11 4.35 -5.82
CA SER A 73 -0.45 3.64 -4.66
C SER A 73 0.62 2.93 -3.82
N ALA A 74 1.57 2.25 -4.48
CA ALA A 74 2.68 1.58 -3.81
C ALA A 74 3.59 2.59 -3.09
N ASN A 75 3.88 3.73 -3.73
CA ASN A 75 4.67 4.80 -3.11
C ASN A 75 3.96 5.38 -1.88
N ALA A 76 2.66 5.64 -1.95
CA ALA A 76 1.89 6.11 -0.80
C ALA A 76 1.99 5.12 0.37
N ALA A 77 1.82 3.82 0.09
CA ALA A 77 1.93 2.77 1.10
C ALA A 77 3.33 2.75 1.76
N VAL A 78 4.41 2.83 0.96
CA VAL A 78 5.78 2.80 1.47
C VAL A 78 6.12 4.08 2.23
N ASN A 79 5.63 5.25 1.80
CA ASN A 79 5.79 6.50 2.54
C ASN A 79 5.16 6.39 3.94
N LEU A 80 3.95 5.84 4.04
CA LEU A 80 3.32 5.59 5.35
C LEU A 80 4.15 4.64 6.22
N ILE A 81 4.67 3.55 5.64
CA ILE A 81 5.54 2.61 6.36
C ILE A 81 6.79 3.34 6.91
N VAL A 82 7.42 4.18 6.09
CA VAL A 82 8.59 4.97 6.49
C VAL A 82 8.24 5.93 7.63
N GLU A 83 7.15 6.68 7.50
CA GLU A 83 6.67 7.60 8.55
C GLU A 83 6.47 6.87 9.87
N ARG A 84 5.87 5.67 9.83
CA ARG A 84 5.67 4.86 11.02
C ARG A 84 6.98 4.41 11.65
N ILE A 85 7.93 3.92 10.86
CA ILE A 85 9.26 3.49 11.36
C ILE A 85 10.00 4.66 12.00
N LEU A 86 9.87 5.88 11.47
CA LEU A 86 10.55 7.07 11.99
C LEU A 86 9.87 7.67 13.24
N GLN A 87 8.63 7.29 13.54
CA GLN A 87 7.89 7.74 14.72
C GLN A 87 8.05 6.78 15.92
N GLU A 88 8.62 5.60 15.72
CA GLU A 88 9.00 4.62 16.76
C GLU A 88 10.44 4.85 17.25
#